data_AF-A0A0E4GW31-F1
#
_entry.id   AF-A0A0E4GW31-F1
#
_cell.length_a   1.000
_cell.length_b   1.000
_cell.length_c   1.000
_cell.angle_alpha   90.00
_cell.angle_beta   90.00
_cell.angle_gamma   90.00
#
_symmetry.space_group_name_H-M   'P 1'
#
loop_
_entity.id
_entity.type
_entity.pdbx_description
1 polymer ?
#
loop_
_entity_poly.entity_id
_entity_poly.type
_entity_poly.pdbx_seq_one_letter_code
_entity_poly.pdbx_strand_id
1 'polypeptide(L)'
;MSEALYEDSGLRLDEDGITIRRYYFPLAGAKRIPCSEIRSIKTEEMTFASGGGRIWGATDPRYWFPLDIRRPRKKKLLILDVGARVHPCITPDDPDRVIELLRDRSPIT
;
A
#
# COMPACT_ATOMS: atom_id res chain seq x y z
N MET A 1 3.55 -10.53 -16.00
CA MET A 1 4.09 -9.69 -14.91
C MET A 1 5.54 -9.46 -15.22
N SER A 2 5.94 -8.19 -15.31
CA SER A 2 7.32 -7.76 -15.52
C SER A 2 8.20 -8.07 -14.31
N GLU A 3 9.50 -7.85 -14.44
CA GLU A 3 10.48 -8.04 -13.38
C GLU A 3 10.15 -7.16 -12.16
N ALA A 4 10.41 -7.67 -10.95
CA ALA A 4 10.14 -6.92 -9.73
C ALA A 4 11.18 -5.82 -9.55
N LEU A 5 10.72 -4.57 -9.46
CA LEU A 5 11.54 -3.41 -9.11
C LEU A 5 11.67 -3.25 -7.60
N TYR A 6 10.66 -3.73 -6.86
CA TYR A 6 10.64 -3.83 -5.41
C TYR A 6 9.75 -4.98 -4.96
N GLU A 7 10.17 -5.72 -3.94
CA GLU A 7 9.37 -6.79 -3.36
C GLU A 7 9.68 -6.98 -1.88
N ASP A 8 8.63 -7.07 -1.06
CA ASP A 8 8.72 -7.45 0.35
C ASP A 8 7.64 -8.47 0.72
N SER A 9 7.47 -8.82 2.00
CA SER A 9 6.46 -9.81 2.39
C SER A 9 5.00 -9.42 2.05
N GLY A 10 4.72 -8.13 1.89
CA GLY A 10 3.40 -7.51 1.81
C GLY A 10 3.03 -7.00 0.43
N LEU A 11 4.01 -6.70 -0.42
CA LEU A 11 3.74 -6.24 -1.78
C LEU A 11 4.86 -6.54 -2.77
N ARG A 12 4.51 -6.50 -4.05
CA ARG A 12 5.43 -6.50 -5.19
C ARG A 12 5.10 -5.31 -6.07
N LEU A 13 6.11 -4.57 -6.50
CA LEU A 13 5.99 -3.49 -7.47
C LEU A 13 6.84 -3.85 -8.68
N ASP A 14 6.23 -3.83 -9.85
CA ASP A 14 6.87 -4.01 -11.15
C ASP A 14 6.60 -2.77 -12.04
N GLU A 15 6.99 -2.81 -13.30
CA GLU A 15 6.85 -1.66 -14.21
C GLU A 15 5.39 -1.23 -14.41
N ASP A 16 4.46 -2.19 -14.36
CA ASP A 16 3.06 -1.95 -14.71
C ASP A 16 2.20 -1.59 -13.49
N GLY A 17 2.61 -1.97 -12.28
CA GLY A 17 1.82 -1.70 -11.09
C GLY A 17 2.30 -2.33 -9.78
N ILE A 18 1.51 -2.05 -8.74
CA ILE A 18 1.70 -2.59 -7.41
C ILE A 18 0.70 -3.71 -7.12
N THR A 19 1.21 -4.85 -6.65
CA THR A 19 0.44 -5.99 -6.16
C THR A 19 0.52 -6.02 -4.65
N ILE A 20 -0.57 -5.68 -3.98
CA ILE A 20 -0.71 -5.73 -2.53
C ILE A 20 -1.18 -7.13 -2.13
N ARG A 21 -0.36 -7.86 -1.39
CA ARG A 21 -0.66 -9.21 -0.92
C ARG A 21 -1.64 -9.14 0.25
N ARG A 22 -2.43 -10.21 0.41
CA ARG A 22 -3.35 -10.38 1.55
C ARG A 22 -4.27 -9.17 1.76
N TYR A 23 -4.77 -8.62 0.67
CA TYR A 23 -5.60 -7.43 0.65
C TYR A 23 -7.03 -7.75 1.07
N TYR A 24 -7.68 -8.70 0.38
CA TYR A 24 -9.11 -8.98 0.56
C TYR A 24 -9.37 -9.92 1.73
N PHE A 25 -10.11 -9.43 2.72
CA PHE A 25 -10.66 -10.24 3.80
C PHE A 25 -11.86 -11.07 3.30
N PRO A 26 -12.04 -12.33 3.74
CA PRO A 26 -11.23 -13.09 4.69
C PRO A 26 -10.16 -13.99 4.05
N LEU A 27 -10.15 -14.13 2.72
CA LEU A 27 -9.34 -15.15 2.02
C LEU A 27 -7.91 -14.72 1.71
N ALA A 28 -7.50 -13.52 2.12
CA ALA A 28 -6.16 -12.98 1.89
C ALA A 28 -5.77 -12.92 0.39
N GLY A 29 -6.76 -12.68 -0.48
CA GLY A 29 -6.53 -12.45 -1.91
C GLY A 29 -5.71 -11.17 -2.15
N ALA A 30 -4.86 -11.17 -3.18
CA ALA A 30 -4.09 -9.99 -3.55
C ALA A 30 -4.95 -8.96 -4.32
N LYS A 31 -4.55 -7.69 -4.26
CA LYS A 31 -5.09 -6.63 -5.10
C LYS A 31 -3.96 -6.08 -5.98
N ARG A 32 -4.20 -6.05 -7.29
CA ARG A 32 -3.33 -5.36 -8.25
C ARG A 32 -3.88 -3.96 -8.51
N ILE A 33 -2.99 -2.97 -8.54
CA ILE A 33 -3.30 -1.58 -8.89
C ILE A 33 -2.28 -1.14 -9.96
N PRO A 34 -2.71 -0.78 -11.17
CA PRO A 34 -1.85 -0.20 -12.19
C PRO A 34 -1.23 1.14 -11.71
N CYS A 35 0.02 1.42 -12.09
CA CYS A 35 0.66 2.70 -11.75
C CYS A 35 -0.15 3.90 -12.29
N SER A 36 -0.77 3.77 -13.46
CA SER A 36 -1.63 4.79 -14.07
C SER A 36 -2.88 5.14 -13.26
N GLU A 37 -3.32 4.28 -12.34
CA GLU A 37 -4.47 4.55 -11.46
C GLU A 37 -4.06 5.27 -10.17
N ILE A 38 -2.77 5.30 -9.82
CA ILE A 38 -2.28 5.93 -8.60
C ILE A 38 -2.14 7.44 -8.84
N ARG A 39 -3.07 8.20 -8.27
CA ARG A 39 -3.20 9.65 -8.46
C ARG A 39 -2.34 10.44 -7.48
N SER A 40 -2.24 9.98 -6.24
CA SER A 40 -1.39 10.59 -5.22
C SER A 40 -1.00 9.58 -4.14
N ILE A 41 0.08 9.90 -3.43
CA ILE A 41 0.54 9.14 -2.27
C ILE A 41 0.60 10.10 -1.08
N LYS A 42 -0.21 9.82 -0.06
CA LYS A 42 -0.08 10.50 1.24
C LYS A 42 0.76 9.65 2.17
N THR A 43 1.67 10.29 2.89
CA THR A 43 2.48 9.65 3.93
C THR A 43 2.02 10.07 5.31
N GLU A 44 2.06 9.14 6.25
CA GLU A 44 1.83 9.38 7.68
C GLU A 44 2.88 8.61 8.48
N GLU A 45 3.25 9.12 9.66
CA GLU A 45 4.02 8.32 10.62
C GLU A 45 3.15 7.17 11.14
N MET A 46 3.76 6.00 11.34
CA MET A 46 3.06 4.87 11.93
C MET A 46 2.96 5.05 13.44
N THR A 47 1.74 5.29 13.91
CA THR A 47 1.40 5.46 15.33
C THR A 47 0.14 4.64 15.62
N PHE A 48 -0.27 4.59 16.89
CA PHE A 48 -1.57 3.98 17.20
C PHE A 48 -2.73 4.69 16.47
N ALA A 49 -2.69 6.02 16.38
CA ALA A 49 -3.74 6.84 15.76
C ALA A 49 -3.83 6.65 14.23
N SER A 50 -2.71 6.44 13.54
CA SER A 50 -2.68 6.14 12.10
C SER A 50 -2.89 4.65 11.78
N GLY A 51 -3.23 3.83 12.77
CA GLY A 51 -3.60 2.43 12.57
C GLY A 51 -2.46 1.43 12.75
N GLY A 52 -1.42 1.75 13.53
CA GLY A 52 -0.31 0.83 13.83
C GLY A 52 -0.75 -0.51 14.44
N GLY A 53 -1.83 -0.53 15.21
CA GLY A 53 -2.46 -1.76 15.73
C GLY A 53 -3.46 -2.43 14.77
N ARG A 54 -3.75 -1.83 13.61
CA ARG A 54 -4.71 -2.37 12.65
C ARG A 54 -4.08 -3.50 11.86
N ILE A 55 -4.26 -4.74 12.27
CA ILE A 55 -3.63 -5.87 11.56
C ILE A 55 -4.27 -6.13 10.18
N TRP A 56 -5.59 -5.96 10.04
CA TRP A 56 -6.31 -6.14 8.77
C TRP A 56 -7.63 -5.34 8.76
N GLY A 57 -8.07 -4.90 7.58
CA GLY A 57 -9.39 -4.32 7.35
C GLY A 57 -9.43 -2.81 7.60
N ALA A 58 -10.60 -2.31 8.00
CA ALA A 58 -10.87 -0.88 8.12
C ALA A 58 -11.60 -0.55 9.43
N THR A 59 -11.43 0.67 9.95
CA THR A 59 -12.36 1.28 10.92
C THR A 59 -13.12 2.40 10.24
N ASP A 60 -12.40 3.26 9.54
CA ASP A 60 -12.99 4.16 8.57
C ASP A 60 -13.02 3.45 7.20
N PRO A 61 -14.20 3.23 6.59
CA PRO A 61 -14.31 2.49 5.33
C PRO A 61 -13.59 3.17 4.15
N ARG A 62 -13.15 4.43 4.29
CA ARG A 62 -12.31 5.12 3.29
C ARG A 62 -10.87 4.59 3.26
N TYR A 63 -10.40 3.93 4.32
CA TYR A 63 -9.01 3.49 4.47
C TYR A 63 -8.95 1.98 4.71
N TRP A 64 -8.39 1.23 3.76
CA TRP A 64 -8.32 -0.22 3.84
C TRP A 64 -6.89 -0.71 4.03
N PHE A 65 -6.66 -1.45 5.12
CA PHE A 65 -5.35 -1.99 5.47
C PHE A 65 -5.30 -3.47 5.09
N PRO A 66 -4.35 -3.92 4.25
CA PRO A 66 -4.12 -5.35 4.00
C PRO A 66 -3.60 -6.04 5.26
N LEU A 67 -3.68 -7.38 5.30
CA LEU A 67 -3.17 -8.16 6.42
C LEU A 67 -1.65 -7.98 6.57
N ASP A 68 -1.24 -7.32 7.64
CA ASP A 68 0.16 -7.14 8.03
C ASP A 68 0.32 -7.29 9.54
N ILE A 69 0.73 -8.49 9.96
CA ILE A 69 1.01 -8.80 11.37
C ILE A 69 2.23 -8.03 11.92
N ARG A 70 3.08 -7.50 11.03
CA ARG A 70 4.27 -6.74 11.39
C ARG A 70 4.02 -5.24 11.45
N ARG A 71 2.79 -4.77 11.12
CA ARG A 71 2.42 -3.35 11.09
C ARG A 71 2.81 -2.57 12.35
N PRO A 72 2.68 -3.10 13.57
CA PRO A 72 3.12 -2.38 14.78
C PRO A 72 4.60 -2.01 14.82
N ARG A 73 5.45 -2.65 14.00
CA ARG A 73 6.90 -2.39 13.90
C ARG A 73 7.27 -1.48 12.72
N LYS A 74 6.31 -1.15 11.86
CA LYS A 74 6.52 -0.31 10.68
C LYS A 74 6.61 1.15 11.11
N LYS A 75 7.34 1.97 10.36
CA LYS A 75 7.59 3.38 10.71
C LYS A 75 6.73 4.37 9.94
N LYS A 76 6.31 4.02 8.72
CA LYS A 76 5.59 4.90 7.80
C LYS A 76 4.39 4.18 7.20
N LEU A 77 3.28 4.89 7.08
CA LEU A 77 2.09 4.48 6.35
C LEU A 77 2.09 5.20 5.00
N LEU A 78 1.83 4.46 3.92
CA LEU A 78 1.51 5.03 2.62
C LEU A 78 0.03 4.82 2.33
N ILE A 79 -0.67 5.90 2.03
CA ILE A 79 -2.08 5.90 1.66
C ILE A 79 -2.15 6.23 0.18
N LEU A 80 -2.64 5.27 -0.61
CA LEU A 80 -2.73 5.41 -2.06
C LEU A 80 -4.11 5.95 -2.44
N ASP A 81 -4.14 7.10 -3.11
CA ASP A 81 -5.32 7.53 -3.86
C ASP A 81 -5.32 6.85 -5.23
N VAL A 82 -6.28 5.95 -5.44
CA VAL A 82 -6.46 5.19 -6.66
C VAL A 82 -7.67 5.66 -7.46
N GLY A 83 -8.19 6.85 -7.17
CA GLY A 83 -9.36 7.42 -7.81
C GLY A 83 -10.70 6.79 -7.39
N ALA A 84 -10.70 6.00 -6.33
CA ALA A 84 -11.87 5.35 -5.76
C ALA A 84 -12.11 5.80 -4.32
N ARG A 85 -13.31 5.52 -3.78
CA ARG A 85 -13.67 5.88 -2.41
C ARG A 85 -12.78 5.24 -1.34
N VAL A 86 -12.21 4.07 -1.63
CA VAL A 86 -11.37 3.29 -0.71
C VAL A 86 -9.91 3.46 -1.08
N HIS A 87 -9.11 3.88 -0.11
CA HIS A 87 -7.67 4.13 -0.23
C HIS A 87 -6.90 2.96 0.37
N PRO A 88 -6.14 2.20 -0.42
CA PRO A 88 -5.21 1.19 0.08
C PRO A 88 -4.16 1.82 1.00
N CYS A 89 -4.01 1.24 2.19
CA CYS A 89 -3.12 1.70 3.26
C CYS A 89 -1.99 0.69 3.45
N ILE A 90 -0.84 0.92 2.81
CA ILE A 90 0.28 -0.03 2.76
C ILE A 90 1.45 0.40 3.65
N THR A 91 2.23 -0.59 4.06
CA THR A 91 3.33 -0.44 5.02
C THR A 91 4.57 -1.19 4.55
N PRO A 92 5.16 -0.79 3.41
CA PRO A 92 6.35 -1.45 2.87
C PRO A 92 7.51 -1.45 3.86
N ASP A 93 8.42 -2.42 3.72
CA ASP A 93 9.67 -2.47 4.48
C ASP A 93 10.62 -1.28 4.12
N ASP A 94 10.54 -0.76 2.89
CA ASP A 94 11.24 0.46 2.43
C ASP A 94 10.26 1.46 1.79
N PRO A 95 9.65 2.36 2.58
CA PRO A 95 8.67 3.31 2.09
C PRO A 95 9.21 4.31 1.09
N ASP A 96 10.45 4.75 1.25
CA ASP A 96 11.02 5.82 0.41
C ASP A 96 11.33 5.27 -0.99
N ARG A 97 11.86 4.04 -1.07
CA ARG A 97 12.03 3.36 -2.35
C ARG A 97 10.72 3.11 -3.10
N VAL A 98 9.66 2.73 -2.38
CA VAL A 98 8.33 2.55 -3.00
C VAL A 98 7.76 3.86 -3.53
N ILE A 99 7.90 4.96 -2.78
CA ILE A 99 7.45 6.29 -3.23
C ILE A 99 8.20 6.72 -4.50
N GLU A 100 9.53 6.57 -4.51
CA GLU A 100 10.38 6.87 -5.68
C GLU A 100 9.89 6.10 -6.92
N LEU A 101 9.80 4.78 -6.80
CA LEU A 101 9.39 3.92 -7.92
C LEU A 101 7.99 4.24 -8.45
N LEU A 102 7.05 4.59 -7.57
CA LEU A 102 5.70 4.97 -7.96
C LEU A 102 5.65 6.35 -8.63
N ARG A 103 6.41 7.34 -8.14
CA ARG A 103 6.47 8.67 -8.76
C ARG A 103 7.02 8.63 -10.18
N ASP A 104 8.02 7.79 -10.43
CA ASP A 104 8.61 7.65 -11.77
C ASP A 104 7.63 7.06 -12.81
N ARG A 105 6.58 6.34 -12.34
CA ARG A 105 5.72 5.48 -13.19
C ARG A 105 4.25 5.85 -13.16
N SER A 106 3.87 6.80 -12.32
CA SER A 106 2.47 7.19 -12.09
C SER A 106 2.32 8.69 -12.33
N PRO A 107 1.13 9.19 -12.70
CA PRO A 107 0.88 10.61 -12.92
C PRO A 107 0.78 11.42 -11.61
N ILE A 108 1.54 11.01 -10.58
CA ILE A 108 1.49 11.61 -9.24
C ILE A 108 1.98 13.06 -9.34
N THR A 109 1.12 13.98 -8.92
CA THR A 109 1.45 15.41 -8.77
C THR A 109 2.12 15.67 -7.42
#